data_AF-A0A6B2LRD1-F1
#
_entry.id   AF-A0A6B2LRD1-F1
#
_cell.length_a   1.000
_cell.length_b   1.000
_cell.length_c   1.000
_cell.angle_alpha   90.00
_cell.angle_beta   90.00
_cell.angle_gamma   90.00
#
_symmetry.space_group_name_H-M   'P 1'
#
loop_
_entity.id
_entity.type
_entity.pdbx_description
1 polymer ?
#
loop_
_entity_poly.entity_id
_entity_poly.type
_entity_poly.pdbx_seq_one_letter_code
_entity_poly.pdbx_strand_id
1 'polypeptide(L)'
;MERSNWLAKTEQLMKMESHLTSPLQNTSYQEEEIRNNLDKLLQIQSKVNHLVLQKSAMLSSLGLQNKIKELEKEVEKGSKGLCSICMQEPRSVVFLPCYHSQFCDSCADKVNGVCPLCRA
;
A
#
# COMPACT_ATOMS: atom_id res chain seq x y z
N MET A 1 -82.01 -8.55 18.56
CA MET A 1 -80.99 -9.46 19.13
C MET A 1 -79.75 -9.61 18.23
N GLU A 2 -79.88 -9.51 16.90
CA GLU A 2 -78.77 -9.74 15.95
C GLU A 2 -77.72 -8.62 15.90
N ARG A 3 -78.11 -7.37 16.13
CA ARG A 3 -77.19 -6.21 16.08
C ARG A 3 -76.12 -6.25 17.18
N SER A 4 -76.45 -6.76 18.37
CA SER A 4 -75.51 -6.93 19.49
C SER A 4 -74.50 -8.06 19.23
N ASN A 5 -74.89 -9.10 18.50
CA ASN A 5 -74.01 -10.22 18.16
C ASN A 5 -72.98 -9.83 17.08
N TRP A 6 -73.37 -8.97 16.14
CA TRP A 6 -72.45 -8.42 15.15
C TRP A 6 -71.38 -7.52 15.79
N LEU A 7 -71.78 -6.63 16.71
CA LEU A 7 -70.84 -5.74 17.42
C LEU A 7 -69.81 -6.53 18.24
N ALA A 8 -70.24 -7.58 18.96
CA ALA A 8 -69.33 -8.45 19.71
C ALA A 8 -68.35 -9.20 18.80
N LYS A 9 -68.83 -9.70 17.66
CA LYS A 9 -67.98 -10.38 16.67
C LYS A 9 -66.98 -9.43 16.01
N THR A 10 -67.39 -8.20 15.69
CA THR A 10 -66.48 -7.18 15.14
C THR A 10 -65.42 -6.78 16.16
N GLU A 11 -65.78 -6.65 17.43
CA GLU A 11 -64.81 -6.30 18.48
C GLU A 11 -63.79 -7.43 18.70
N GLN A 12 -64.23 -8.68 18.63
CA GLN A 12 -63.34 -9.84 18.70
C GLN A 12 -62.39 -9.94 17.50
N LEU A 13 -62.87 -9.62 16.29
CA LEU A 13 -62.05 -9.56 15.09
C LEU A 13 -61.02 -8.42 15.16
N MET A 14 -61.42 -7.23 15.61
CA MET A 14 -60.49 -6.10 15.80
C MET A 14 -59.41 -6.40 16.84
N LYS A 15 -59.75 -7.09 17.94
CA LYS A 15 -58.77 -7.54 18.94
C LYS A 15 -57.78 -8.53 18.33
N MET A 16 -58.27 -9.50 17.55
CA MET A 16 -57.42 -10.50 16.91
C MET A 16 -56.49 -9.90 15.84
N GLU A 17 -56.97 -8.93 15.06
CA GLU A 17 -56.17 -8.19 14.08
C GLU A 17 -55.07 -7.37 14.77
N SER A 18 -55.38 -6.70 15.88
CA SER A 18 -54.40 -5.94 16.67
C SER A 18 -53.25 -6.81 17.21
N HIS A 19 -53.55 -8.04 17.63
CA HIS A 19 -52.56 -9.01 18.09
C HIS A 19 -51.70 -9.58 16.95
N LEU A 20 -52.21 -9.62 15.71
CA LEU A 20 -51.47 -10.09 14.54
C LEU A 20 -50.58 -8.99 13.94
N THR A 21 -50.99 -7.71 14.01
CA THR A 21 -50.21 -6.59 13.47
C THR A 21 -48.90 -6.33 14.20
N SER A 22 -48.82 -6.55 15.52
CA SER A 22 -47.61 -6.28 16.31
C SER A 22 -46.44 -7.22 15.98
N PRO A 23 -46.62 -8.56 15.89
CA PRO A 23 -45.59 -9.47 15.41
C PRO A 23 -45.15 -9.20 13.97
N LEU A 24 -46.08 -8.87 13.07
CA LEU A 24 -45.75 -8.56 11.67
C LEU A 24 -44.90 -7.29 11.54
N GLN A 25 -45.22 -6.24 12.32
CA GLN A 25 -44.41 -5.02 12.37
C GLN A 25 -43.01 -5.31 12.92
N ASN A 26 -42.90 -6.11 13.98
CA ASN A 26 -41.60 -6.49 14.54
C ASN A 26 -40.74 -7.29 13.55
N THR A 27 -41.32 -8.25 12.83
CA THR A 27 -40.60 -9.01 11.79
C THR A 27 -40.12 -8.09 10.67
N SER A 28 -40.96 -7.16 10.19
CA SER A 28 -40.56 -6.21 9.13
C SER A 28 -39.39 -5.31 9.55
N TYR A 29 -39.38 -4.88 10.81
CA TYR A 29 -38.28 -4.09 11.38
C TYR A 29 -36.98 -4.91 11.46
N GLN A 30 -37.06 -6.17 11.89
CA GLN A 30 -35.91 -7.08 11.95
C GLN A 30 -35.35 -7.37 10.55
N GLU A 31 -36.19 -7.54 9.53
CA GLU A 31 -35.76 -7.73 8.15
C GLU A 31 -35.04 -6.50 7.58
N GLU A 32 -35.53 -5.30 7.87
CA GLU A 32 -34.86 -4.05 7.50
C GLU A 32 -33.51 -3.90 8.20
N GLU A 33 -33.43 -4.25 9.48
CA GLU A 33 -32.17 -4.25 10.23
C GLU A 33 -31.15 -5.25 9.64
N ILE A 34 -31.59 -6.46 9.29
CA ILE A 34 -30.74 -7.46 8.63
C ILE A 34 -30.25 -6.95 7.29
N ARG A 35 -31.11 -6.33 6.47
CA ARG A 35 -30.73 -5.72 5.19
C ARG A 35 -29.68 -4.63 5.36
N ASN A 36 -29.89 -3.73 6.31
CA ASN A 36 -28.94 -2.66 6.62
C ASN A 36 -27.58 -3.21 7.07
N ASN A 37 -27.60 -4.28 7.85
CA ASN A 37 -26.37 -4.94 8.29
C ASN A 37 -25.67 -5.69 7.15
N LEU A 38 -26.41 -6.31 6.23
CA LEU A 38 -25.86 -6.93 5.02
C LEU A 38 -25.18 -5.89 4.13
N ASP A 39 -25.79 -4.73 3.92
CA ASP A 39 -25.20 -3.63 3.15
C ASP A 39 -23.90 -3.12 3.81
N LYS A 40 -23.89 -2.99 5.14
CA LYS A 40 -22.65 -2.65 5.88
C LYS A 40 -21.56 -3.70 5.68
N LEU A 41 -21.89 -4.98 5.72
CA LEU A 41 -20.94 -6.06 5.49
C LEU A 41 -20.36 -6.02 4.07
N LEU A 42 -21.19 -5.77 3.06
CA LEU A 42 -20.73 -5.59 1.68
C LEU A 42 -19.78 -4.40 1.53
N GLN A 43 -20.09 -3.28 2.18
CA GLN A 43 -19.21 -2.11 2.18
C GLN A 43 -17.88 -2.40 2.88
N ILE A 44 -17.90 -3.13 4.00
CA ILE A 44 -16.68 -3.55 4.71
C ILE A 44 -15.85 -4.47 3.82
N GLN A 45 -16.47 -5.45 3.15
CA GLN A 45 -15.78 -6.37 2.24
C GLN A 45 -15.07 -5.63 1.11
N SER A 46 -15.72 -4.63 0.53
CA SER A 46 -15.12 -3.76 -0.50
C SER A 46 -13.90 -3.00 0.04
N LYS A 47 -14.00 -2.41 1.23
CA LYS A 47 -12.89 -1.71 1.89
C LYS A 47 -11.72 -2.65 2.17
N VAL A 48 -11.99 -3.86 2.67
CA VAL A 48 -10.96 -4.88 2.93
C VAL A 48 -10.23 -5.24 1.63
N ASN A 49 -10.96 -5.51 0.54
CA ASN A 49 -10.37 -5.82 -0.76
C ASN A 49 -9.45 -4.69 -1.25
N HIS A 50 -9.89 -3.43 -1.13
CA HIS A 50 -9.06 -2.27 -1.48
C HIS A 50 -7.76 -2.22 -0.66
N LEU A 51 -7.86 -2.42 0.66
CA LEU A 51 -6.69 -2.42 1.54
C LEU A 51 -5.71 -3.56 1.23
N VAL A 52 -6.22 -4.74 0.87
CA VAL A 52 -5.38 -5.88 0.47
C VAL A 52 -4.59 -5.57 -0.80
N LEU A 53 -5.24 -4.99 -1.82
CA LEU A 53 -4.58 -4.59 -3.07
C LEU A 53 -3.55 -3.48 -2.84
N GLN A 54 -3.87 -2.49 -2.00
CA GLN A 54 -2.93 -1.43 -1.65
C GLN A 54 -1.71 -1.98 -0.91
N LYS A 55 -1.92 -2.93 0.02
CA LYS A 55 -0.84 -3.58 0.76
C LYS A 55 0.06 -4.40 -0.15
N SER A 56 -0.49 -5.17 -1.11
CA SER A 56 0.32 -5.97 -2.03
C SER A 56 1.17 -5.12 -2.97
N ALA A 57 0.65 -3.98 -3.43
CA ALA A 57 1.43 -3.00 -4.20
C ALA A 57 2.58 -2.42 -3.37
N MET A 58 2.32 -2.00 -2.13
CA MET A 58 3.34 -1.46 -1.23
C MET A 58 4.44 -2.48 -0.89
N LEU A 59 4.06 -3.74 -0.62
CA LEU A 59 5.02 -4.82 -0.37
C LEU A 59 5.91 -5.10 -1.58
N SER A 60 5.34 -5.07 -2.80
CA SER A 60 6.11 -5.20 -4.05
C SER A 60 7.12 -4.07 -4.21
N SER A 61 6.71 -2.83 -3.96
CA SER A 61 7.62 -1.67 -3.98
C SER A 61 8.74 -1.80 -2.95
N LEU A 62 8.43 -2.26 -1.74
CA LEU A 62 9.44 -2.48 -0.69
C LEU A 62 10.44 -3.59 -1.06
N GLY A 63 9.96 -4.68 -1.66
CA GLY A 63 10.81 -5.76 -2.17
C GLY A 63 11.82 -5.26 -3.21
N LEU A 64 11.35 -4.45 -4.17
CA LEU A 64 12.21 -3.80 -5.16
C LEU A 64 13.21 -2.83 -4.52
N GLN A 65 12.78 -2.00 -3.56
CA GLN A 65 13.67 -1.09 -2.83
C GLN A 65 14.78 -1.85 -2.10
N ASN A 66 14.48 -2.98 -1.47
CA ASN A 66 15.49 -3.81 -0.82
C ASN A 66 16.48 -4.39 -1.83
N LYS A 67 16.01 -4.83 -3.01
CA LYS A 67 16.88 -5.34 -4.06
C LYS A 67 17.79 -4.27 -4.63
N ILE A 68 17.29 -3.05 -4.83
CA ILE A 68 18.09 -1.89 -5.25
C ILE A 68 19.21 -1.64 -4.22
N LYS A 69 18.88 -1.57 -2.93
CA LYS A 69 19.87 -1.37 -1.86
C LYS A 69 20.95 -2.47 -1.82
N GLU A 70 20.57 -3.70 -2.09
CA GLU A 70 21.52 -4.82 -2.17
C GLU A 70 22.47 -4.65 -3.37
N LEU A 71 21.92 -4.34 -4.54
CA LEU A 71 22.72 -4.11 -5.76
C LEU A 71 23.64 -2.89 -5.62
N GLU A 72 23.16 -1.80 -5.01
CA GLU A 72 23.98 -0.62 -4.71
C GLU A 72 25.20 -0.98 -3.86
N LYS A 73 25.01 -1.81 -2.82
CA LYS A 73 26.11 -2.29 -1.98
C LYS A 73 27.11 -3.15 -2.76
N GLU A 74 26.64 -4.01 -3.65
CA GLU A 74 27.53 -4.85 -4.47
C GLU A 74 28.32 -3.99 -5.48
N VAL A 75 27.68 -3.00 -6.11
CA VAL A 75 28.36 -2.02 -6.98
C VAL A 75 29.39 -1.21 -6.19
N GLU A 76 29.05 -0.76 -4.98
CA GLU A 76 29.97 -0.01 -4.13
C GLU A 76 31.19 -0.86 -3.71
N LYS A 77 31.00 -2.13 -3.37
CA LYS A 77 32.11 -3.05 -3.06
C LYS A 77 33.03 -3.27 -4.26
N GLY A 78 32.47 -3.42 -5.46
CA GLY A 78 33.24 -3.65 -6.69
C GLY A 78 33.99 -2.41 -7.21
N SER A 79 33.53 -1.20 -6.87
CA SER A 79 34.10 0.06 -7.37
C SER A 79 34.99 0.79 -6.36
N LYS A 80 34.99 0.37 -5.08
CA LYS A 80 35.85 0.93 -4.04
C LYS A 80 37.32 0.74 -4.42
N GLY A 81 38.00 1.87 -4.59
CA GLY A 81 39.43 1.89 -4.89
C GLY A 81 39.79 1.76 -6.37
N LEU A 82 38.81 1.71 -7.29
CA LEU A 82 39.08 1.75 -8.73
C LEU A 82 39.16 3.19 -9.26
N CYS A 83 39.93 3.36 -10.33
CA CYS A 83 40.10 4.60 -11.08
C CYS A 83 38.75 5.13 -11.58
N SER A 84 38.44 6.39 -11.33
CA SER A 84 37.18 7.03 -11.74
C SER A 84 37.07 7.29 -13.24
N ILE A 85 38.14 7.06 -14.02
CA ILE A 85 38.14 7.19 -15.49
C ILE A 85 37.86 5.83 -16.13
N CYS A 86 38.69 4.82 -15.87
CA CYS A 86 38.55 3.52 -16.54
C CYS A 86 37.64 2.54 -15.80
N MET A 87 37.42 2.73 -14.48
CA MET A 87 36.69 1.79 -13.62
C MET A 87 37.22 0.34 -13.68
N GLN A 88 38.50 0.18 -14.03
CA GLN A 88 39.14 -1.13 -14.24
C GLN A 88 40.36 -1.32 -13.32
N GLU A 89 41.26 -0.33 -13.28
CA GLU A 89 42.50 -0.41 -12.50
C GLU A 89 42.36 0.25 -11.13
N PRO A 90 43.09 -0.23 -10.10
CA PRO A 90 43.16 0.45 -8.80
C PRO A 90 43.70 1.87 -8.90
N ARG A 91 43.21 2.74 -8.00
CA ARG A 91 43.77 4.09 -7.80
C ARG A 91 45.21 3.97 -7.32
N SER A 92 46.12 4.65 -8.00
CA SER A 92 47.56 4.57 -7.71
C SER A 92 48.28 5.91 -7.76
N VAL A 93 47.61 6.99 -8.16
CA VAL A 93 48.22 8.32 -8.34
C VAL A 93 47.47 9.38 -7.55
N VAL A 94 48.22 10.38 -7.07
CA VAL A 94 47.72 11.61 -6.44
C VAL A 94 48.20 12.81 -7.26
N PHE A 95 47.29 13.67 -7.70
CA PHE A 95 47.63 14.92 -8.38
C PHE A 95 48.04 16.00 -7.38
N LEU A 96 49.15 16.71 -7.63
CA LEU A 96 49.60 17.85 -6.83
C LEU A 96 49.41 19.15 -7.61
N PRO A 97 49.05 20.27 -6.96
CA PRO A 97 48.88 20.45 -5.51
C PRO A 97 47.45 20.17 -4.99
N CYS A 98 46.52 19.68 -5.82
CA CYS A 98 45.11 19.54 -5.45
C CYS A 98 44.77 18.28 -4.62
N TYR A 99 45.71 17.34 -4.49
CA TYR A 99 45.60 16.07 -3.75
C TYR A 99 44.47 15.12 -4.17
N HIS A 100 43.95 15.25 -5.40
CA HIS A 100 42.94 14.33 -5.94
C HIS A 100 43.59 12.99 -6.32
N SER A 101 43.05 11.89 -5.80
CA SER A 101 43.63 10.54 -5.85
C SER A 101 42.71 9.49 -6.48
N GLN A 102 41.73 9.92 -7.27
CA GLN A 102 40.67 9.07 -7.80
C GLN A 102 41.11 8.27 -9.05
N PHE A 103 42.39 8.26 -9.41
CA PHE A 103 42.86 7.81 -10.73
C PHE A 103 43.96 6.74 -10.63
N CYS A 104 44.01 5.86 -11.63
CA CYS A 104 45.17 5.01 -11.88
C CYS A 104 46.24 5.77 -12.68
N ASP A 105 47.45 5.26 -12.63
CA ASP A 105 48.63 5.69 -13.39
C ASP A 105 48.31 5.86 -14.89
N SER A 106 47.83 4.81 -15.56
CA SER A 106 47.59 4.85 -17.01
C SER A 106 46.54 5.87 -17.46
N CYS A 107 45.63 6.29 -16.58
CA CYS A 107 44.68 7.36 -16.88
C CYS A 107 45.25 8.74 -16.53
N ALA A 108 46.12 8.83 -15.52
CA ALA A 108 46.80 10.08 -15.17
C ALA A 108 47.77 10.53 -16.27
N ASP A 109 48.47 9.60 -16.90
CA ASP A 109 49.37 9.88 -18.02
C ASP A 109 48.66 10.51 -19.22
N LYS A 110 47.42 10.09 -19.50
CA LYS A 110 46.62 10.57 -20.64
C LYS A 110 46.14 12.01 -20.49
N VAL A 111 46.17 12.56 -19.27
CA VAL A 111 45.67 13.90 -18.96
C VAL A 111 46.81 14.90 -18.72
N ASN A 112 48.05 14.55 -19.09
CA ASN A 112 49.22 15.42 -19.13
C ASN A 112 49.45 16.20 -17.81
N GLY A 113 49.22 15.56 -16.67
CA GLY A 113 49.44 16.17 -15.35
C GLY A 113 48.36 17.16 -14.89
N VAL A 114 47.33 17.44 -15.70
CA VAL A 114 46.18 18.26 -15.28
C VAL A 114 45.16 17.38 -14.58
N CYS A 115 44.77 17.75 -13.36
CA CYS A 115 43.81 16.96 -12.60
C CYS A 115 42.42 16.97 -13.27
N PRO A 116 41.83 15.82 -13.62
CA PRO A 116 40.50 15.77 -14.26
C PRO A 116 39.34 16.25 -13.37
N LEU A 117 39.51 16.21 -12.05
CA LEU A 117 38.47 16.58 -11.09
C LEU A 117 38.35 18.09 -10.89
N CYS A 118 39.48 18.79 -10.74
CA CYS A 118 39.46 20.22 -10.44
C CYS A 118 40.06 21.10 -11.53
N ARG A 119 40.76 20.52 -12.52
CA ARG A 119 41.43 21.23 -13.62
C ARG A 119 42.45 22.28 -13.17
N ALA A 120 42.94 22.13 -11.93
CA ALA A 120 44.02 22.94 -11.36
C ALA A 120 45.39 22.44 -11.81
#